data_AF-A0A2E6XFZ9-F1
#
_entry.id   AF-A0A2E6XFZ9-F1
#
_cell.length_a   1.000
_cell.length_b   1.000
_cell.length_c   1.000
_cell.angle_alpha   90.00
_cell.angle_beta   90.00
_cell.angle_gamma   90.00
#
_symmetry.space_group_name_H-M   'P 1'
#
loop_
_entity.id
_entity.type
_entity.pdbx_description
1 polymer ?
#
loop_
_entity_poly.entity_id
_entity_poly.type
_entity_poly.pdbx_seq_one_letter_code
_entity_poly.pdbx_strand_id
1 'polypeptide(L)'
;MLEVRAAQNLLKEEYRLEEEASDWFEQGASLFNSEQYGEAIKAFDKAIEIGPNVKRSDRFYGWRGSSYMELGQYENAIQDITSAIQFKPTATRYGNRAVSYQALGQFESAIQDYTNAIQREPTATRYRDRAASYRALGDFANALSDDTKACSLDSQYCPRVTPMPTPLPAIPVDAADSPPYHGTVFFGHDFVTPEDPSYFVGLEERPSETRRMFDRRFGWIWTTPYLFHATFSDGLSTEVQINPEFEDAEERLELATKYLRAIGQLPTLLRTDVLTVWIHEGDESFGGGNDNILIHRERASTRENQGLLEEVLIHEAAHTSLDEYHKNTRDWLSAQTNDGQFISNYARDNPNSEDLAESFPMWYALRHKTSRIPESTQNTILSTIPNRIQYFDTYISLNGD
;
A
#
# COMPACT_ATOMS: atom_id res chain seq x y z
N MET A 1 17.82 -66.25 19.37
CA MET A 1 19.09 -65.49 19.19
C MET A 1 19.22 -64.87 17.81
N LEU A 2 18.95 -65.59 16.71
CA LEU A 2 19.00 -65.02 15.35
C LEU A 2 17.99 -63.89 15.12
N GLU A 3 16.75 -64.02 15.59
CA GLU A 3 15.69 -63.01 15.45
C GLU A 3 15.99 -61.70 16.23
N VAL A 4 16.55 -61.81 17.43
CA VAL A 4 16.95 -60.65 18.25
C VAL A 4 18.09 -59.87 17.59
N ARG A 5 19.05 -60.57 16.97
CA ARG A 5 20.17 -59.94 16.25
C ARG A 5 19.71 -59.26 14.96
N ALA A 6 18.74 -59.84 14.25
CA ALA A 6 18.14 -59.23 13.08
C ALA A 6 17.37 -57.94 13.45
N ALA A 7 16.57 -57.98 14.52
CA ALA A 7 15.86 -56.80 15.02
C ALA A 7 16.81 -55.68 15.46
N GLN A 8 17.91 -56.03 16.15
CA GLN A 8 18.93 -55.05 16.55
C GLN A 8 19.66 -54.41 15.36
N ASN A 9 19.89 -55.17 14.28
CA ASN A 9 20.50 -54.62 13.06
C ASN A 9 19.55 -53.69 12.30
N LEU A 10 18.25 -54.05 12.23
CA LEU A 10 17.23 -53.19 11.62
C LEU A 10 17.09 -51.86 12.38
N LEU A 11 17.06 -51.90 13.71
CA LEU A 11 17.00 -50.70 14.53
C LEU A 11 18.24 -49.80 14.35
N LYS A 12 19.43 -50.39 14.23
CA LYS A 12 20.67 -49.64 13.97
C LYS A 12 20.64 -48.96 12.61
N GLU A 13 20.13 -49.66 11.59
CA GLU A 13 20.02 -49.12 10.25
C GLU A 13 18.96 -48.02 10.17
N GLU A 14 17.82 -48.18 10.84
CA GLU A 14 16.80 -47.15 10.98
C GLU A 14 17.38 -45.88 11.64
N TYR A 15 18.09 -46.02 12.77
CA TYR A 15 18.75 -44.89 13.44
C TYR A 15 19.78 -44.20 12.54
N ARG A 16 20.57 -44.98 11.78
CA ARG A 16 21.56 -44.44 10.84
C ARG A 16 20.88 -43.60 9.74
N LEU A 17 19.78 -44.08 9.18
CA LEU A 17 19.01 -43.36 8.17
C LEU A 17 18.33 -42.11 8.75
N GLU A 18 17.87 -42.16 10.01
CA GLU A 18 17.33 -40.98 10.69
C GLU A 18 18.39 -39.89 10.88
N GLU A 19 19.62 -40.27 11.25
CA GLU A 19 20.75 -39.34 11.39
C GLU A 19 21.13 -38.74 10.03
N GLU A 20 21.27 -39.57 9.00
CA GLU A 20 21.59 -39.12 7.64
C GLU A 20 20.54 -38.15 7.08
N ALA A 21 19.24 -38.43 7.25
CA ALA A 21 18.17 -37.52 6.86
C ALA A 21 18.19 -36.21 7.66
N SER A 22 18.62 -36.24 8.93
CA SER A 22 18.75 -35.05 9.77
C SER A 22 19.88 -34.14 9.28
N ASP A 23 21.02 -34.71 8.88
CA ASP A 23 22.16 -33.94 8.37
C ASP A 23 21.78 -33.18 7.09
N TRP A 24 21.11 -33.86 6.15
CA TRP A 24 20.59 -33.22 4.94
C TRP A 24 19.57 -32.12 5.24
N PHE A 25 18.70 -32.34 6.23
CA PHE A 25 17.76 -31.30 6.67
C PHE A 25 18.46 -30.09 7.27
N GLU A 26 19.46 -30.29 8.13
CA GLU A 26 20.22 -29.19 8.75
C GLU A 26 21.00 -28.40 7.70
N GLN A 27 21.58 -29.08 6.71
CA GLN A 27 22.17 -28.43 5.55
C GLN A 27 21.14 -27.61 4.76
N GLY A 28 19.97 -28.19 4.48
CA GLY A 28 18.89 -27.48 3.78
C GLY A 28 18.40 -26.25 4.53
N ALA A 29 18.24 -26.34 5.85
CA ALA A 29 17.85 -25.22 6.70
C ALA A 29 18.92 -24.11 6.73
N SER A 30 20.21 -24.49 6.76
CA SER A 30 21.33 -23.55 6.66
C SER A 30 21.34 -22.81 5.33
N LEU A 31 21.12 -23.53 4.23
CA LEU A 31 21.01 -22.97 2.88
C LEU A 31 19.79 -22.04 2.75
N PHE A 32 18.65 -22.42 3.33
CA PHE A 32 17.44 -21.58 3.38
C PHE A 32 17.73 -20.25 4.10
N ASN A 33 18.36 -20.30 5.28
CA ASN A 33 18.71 -19.10 6.04
C ASN A 33 19.76 -18.23 5.33
N SER A 34 20.49 -18.80 4.37
CA SER A 34 21.43 -18.08 3.50
C SER A 34 20.79 -17.69 2.15
N GLU A 35 19.46 -17.77 2.04
CA GLU A 35 18.64 -17.43 0.87
C GLU A 35 18.97 -18.25 -0.40
N GLN A 36 19.67 -19.37 -0.25
CA GLN A 36 20.03 -20.30 -1.33
C GLN A 36 18.93 -21.34 -1.53
N TYR A 37 17.71 -20.88 -1.85
CA TYR A 37 16.51 -21.72 -1.84
C TYR A 37 16.55 -22.91 -2.81
N GLY A 38 17.16 -22.74 -3.99
CA GLY A 38 17.31 -23.83 -4.95
C GLY A 38 18.21 -24.98 -4.45
N GLU A 39 19.29 -24.66 -3.73
CA GLU A 39 20.15 -25.69 -3.12
C GLU A 39 19.51 -26.26 -1.85
N ALA A 40 18.79 -25.44 -1.09
CA ALA A 40 18.01 -25.90 0.06
C ALA A 40 16.99 -26.97 -0.35
N ILE A 41 16.28 -26.76 -1.47
CA ILE A 41 15.33 -27.74 -2.03
C ILE A 41 16.03 -29.07 -2.30
N LYS A 42 17.19 -29.07 -2.97
CA LYS A 42 17.95 -30.31 -3.25
C LYS A 42 18.35 -31.04 -1.97
N ALA A 43 18.76 -30.30 -0.93
CA ALA A 43 19.09 -30.90 0.37
C ALA A 43 17.85 -31.49 1.04
N PHE A 44 16.71 -30.81 1.00
CA PHE A 44 15.45 -31.35 1.50
C PHE A 44 14.94 -32.55 0.68
N ASP A 45 15.15 -32.57 -0.64
CA ASP A 45 14.87 -33.73 -1.48
C ASP A 45 15.64 -34.96 -0.98
N LYS A 46 16.93 -34.80 -0.65
CA LYS A 46 17.73 -35.88 -0.06
C LYS A 46 17.21 -36.34 1.30
N ALA A 47 16.83 -35.41 2.18
CA ALA A 47 16.20 -35.78 3.45
C ALA A 47 14.89 -36.56 3.26
N ILE A 48 14.09 -36.21 2.25
CA ILE A 48 12.82 -36.87 1.93
C ILE A 48 13.03 -38.25 1.29
N GLU A 49 13.99 -38.38 0.37
CA GLU A 49 14.36 -39.66 -0.27
C GLU A 49 14.77 -40.73 0.75
N ILE A 50 15.49 -40.32 1.81
CA ILE A 50 16.02 -41.23 2.83
C ILE A 50 14.93 -41.71 3.80
N GLY A 51 13.94 -40.87 4.12
CA GLY A 51 13.08 -41.11 5.27
C GLY A 51 11.62 -40.67 5.12
N PRO A 52 10.84 -41.19 4.15
CA PRO A 52 9.43 -40.84 4.04
C PRO A 52 8.58 -41.29 5.25
N ASN A 53 9.06 -42.26 6.04
CA ASN A 53 8.39 -42.78 7.24
C ASN A 53 9.07 -42.38 8.57
N VAL A 54 10.01 -41.41 8.53
CA VAL A 54 10.73 -40.96 9.73
C VAL A 54 9.86 -39.97 10.51
N LYS A 55 10.00 -39.92 11.85
CA LYS A 55 9.24 -39.03 12.75
C LYS A 55 9.35 -37.51 12.45
N ARG A 56 10.13 -37.11 11.45
CA ARG A 56 10.50 -35.71 11.11
C ARG A 56 10.09 -35.29 9.69
N SER A 57 9.38 -36.14 8.94
CA SER A 57 9.01 -35.86 7.53
C SER A 57 8.20 -34.56 7.39
N ASP A 58 7.44 -34.20 8.42
CA ASP A 58 6.69 -32.95 8.48
C ASP A 58 7.58 -31.71 8.29
N ARG A 59 8.77 -31.69 8.90
CA ARG A 59 9.74 -30.59 8.76
C ARG A 59 10.35 -30.58 7.37
N PHE A 60 10.68 -31.74 6.80
CA PHE A 60 11.31 -31.80 5.49
C PHE A 60 10.40 -31.22 4.40
N TYR A 61 9.14 -31.68 4.34
CA TYR A 61 8.14 -31.12 3.44
C TYR A 61 7.83 -29.66 3.76
N GLY A 62 7.73 -29.29 5.04
CA GLY A 62 7.41 -27.91 5.42
C GLY A 62 8.46 -26.90 4.97
N TRP A 63 9.75 -27.21 5.15
CA TRP A 63 10.84 -26.32 4.76
C TRP A 63 11.06 -26.31 3.24
N ARG A 64 10.94 -27.45 2.55
CA ARG A 64 10.98 -27.49 1.08
C ARG A 64 9.83 -26.69 0.47
N GLY A 65 8.63 -26.82 1.03
CA GLY A 65 7.47 -26.01 0.67
C GLY A 65 7.71 -24.52 0.86
N SER A 66 8.31 -24.10 1.98
CA SER A 66 8.72 -22.69 2.16
C SER A 66 9.76 -22.25 1.13
N SER A 67 10.77 -23.07 0.82
CA SER A 67 11.74 -22.75 -0.25
C SER A 67 11.09 -22.55 -1.61
N TYR A 68 10.06 -23.35 -1.94
CA TYR A 68 9.29 -23.16 -3.16
C TYR A 68 8.52 -21.84 -3.16
N MET A 69 7.97 -21.40 -2.01
CA MET A 69 7.30 -20.09 -1.91
C MET A 69 8.27 -18.93 -2.19
N GLU A 70 9.48 -18.98 -1.63
CA GLU A 70 10.50 -17.95 -1.85
C GLU A 70 10.96 -17.88 -3.31
N LEU A 71 10.85 -18.99 -4.05
CA LEU A 71 11.11 -19.05 -5.49
C LEU A 71 9.86 -18.78 -6.36
N GLY A 72 8.72 -18.44 -5.77
CA GLY A 72 7.45 -18.19 -6.47
C GLY A 72 6.81 -19.45 -7.08
N GLN A 73 7.24 -20.65 -6.68
CA GLN A 73 6.71 -21.93 -7.15
C GLN A 73 5.55 -22.39 -6.28
N TYR A 74 4.45 -21.64 -6.31
CA TYR A 74 3.35 -21.78 -5.34
C TYR A 74 2.62 -23.13 -5.41
N GLU A 75 2.46 -23.74 -6.59
CA GLU A 75 1.85 -25.06 -6.72
C GLU A 75 2.67 -26.16 -6.02
N ASN A 76 4.00 -26.12 -6.19
CA ASN A 76 4.93 -27.05 -5.52
C ASN A 76 4.89 -26.82 -4.00
N ALA A 77 4.86 -25.56 -3.58
CA ALA A 77 4.72 -25.20 -2.17
C ALA A 77 3.41 -25.77 -1.57
N ILE A 78 2.28 -25.63 -2.27
CA ILE A 78 0.98 -26.16 -1.82
C ILE A 78 1.04 -27.68 -1.62
N GLN A 79 1.64 -28.41 -2.55
CA GLN A 79 1.76 -29.88 -2.46
C GLN A 79 2.58 -30.30 -1.24
N ASP A 80 3.73 -29.67 -1.03
CA ASP A 80 4.63 -29.98 0.08
C ASP A 80 4.05 -29.58 1.43
N ILE A 81 3.50 -28.37 1.53
CA ILE A 81 2.89 -27.91 2.77
C ILE A 81 1.65 -28.75 3.10
N THR A 82 0.90 -29.21 2.10
CA THR A 82 -0.21 -30.17 2.32
C THR A 82 0.29 -31.47 2.93
N SER A 83 1.38 -32.03 2.40
CA SER A 83 2.03 -33.21 2.99
C SER A 83 2.47 -32.93 4.43
N ALA A 84 3.13 -31.78 4.67
CA ALA A 84 3.57 -31.37 6.00
C ALA A 84 2.41 -31.22 7.01
N ILE A 85 1.26 -30.70 6.57
CA ILE A 85 0.04 -30.56 7.37
C ILE A 85 -0.53 -31.92 7.76
N GLN A 86 -0.51 -32.92 6.86
CA GLN A 86 -0.98 -34.28 7.16
C GLN A 86 -0.19 -34.92 8.31
N PHE A 87 1.13 -34.68 8.37
CA PHE A 87 1.97 -35.17 9.47
C PHE A 87 1.78 -34.37 10.75
N LYS A 88 1.84 -33.03 10.66
CA LYS A 88 1.68 -32.15 11.82
C LYS A 88 1.06 -30.81 11.41
N PRO A 89 -0.20 -30.54 11.75
CA PRO A 89 -0.81 -29.26 11.46
C PRO A 89 -0.25 -28.17 12.39
N THR A 90 0.24 -27.06 11.83
CA THR A 90 0.70 -25.88 12.59
C THR A 90 0.13 -24.61 11.98
N ALA A 91 0.04 -23.54 12.77
CA ALA A 91 -0.44 -22.24 12.28
C ALA A 91 0.41 -21.72 11.11
N THR A 92 1.74 -21.86 11.20
CA THR A 92 2.68 -21.48 10.13
C THR A 92 2.43 -22.24 8.83
N ARG A 93 2.16 -23.55 8.89
CA ARG A 93 1.90 -24.34 7.67
C ARG A 93 0.60 -23.92 6.98
N TYR A 94 -0.46 -23.73 7.74
CA TYR A 94 -1.70 -23.19 7.18
C TYR A 94 -1.48 -21.79 6.60
N GLY A 95 -0.77 -20.89 7.31
CA GLY A 95 -0.44 -19.56 6.79
C GLY A 95 0.36 -19.61 5.48
N ASN A 96 1.41 -20.44 5.41
CA ASN A 96 2.25 -20.58 4.22
C ASN A 96 1.45 -21.11 3.01
N ARG A 97 0.57 -22.10 3.23
CA ARG A 97 -0.30 -22.62 2.17
C ARG A 97 -1.36 -21.59 1.74
N ALA A 98 -1.90 -20.82 2.69
CA ALA A 98 -2.83 -19.72 2.41
C ALA A 98 -2.19 -18.64 1.53
N VAL A 99 -0.96 -18.21 1.86
CA VAL A 99 -0.18 -17.26 1.04
C VAL A 99 0.00 -17.79 -0.37
N SER A 100 0.33 -19.08 -0.52
CA SER A 100 0.49 -19.71 -1.83
C SER A 100 -0.82 -19.73 -2.62
N TYR A 101 -1.95 -20.04 -1.99
CA TYR A 101 -3.27 -19.95 -2.62
C TYR A 101 -3.62 -18.52 -3.03
N GLN A 102 -3.35 -17.53 -2.17
CA GLN A 102 -3.59 -16.12 -2.46
C GLN A 102 -2.77 -15.65 -3.66
N ALA A 103 -1.50 -16.05 -3.75
CA ALA A 103 -0.63 -15.73 -4.88
C ALA A 103 -1.14 -16.32 -6.21
N LEU A 104 -1.85 -17.45 -6.17
CA LEU A 104 -2.51 -18.08 -7.31
C LEU A 104 -3.96 -17.58 -7.54
N GLY A 105 -4.43 -16.59 -6.78
CA GLY A 105 -5.79 -16.06 -6.88
C GLY A 105 -6.89 -16.98 -6.33
N GLN A 106 -6.54 -18.02 -5.58
CA GLN A 106 -7.47 -18.97 -4.97
C GLN A 106 -7.91 -18.48 -3.58
N PHE A 107 -8.62 -17.36 -3.56
CA PHE A 107 -8.90 -16.60 -2.33
C PHE A 107 -9.77 -17.37 -1.32
N GLU A 108 -10.74 -18.19 -1.75
CA GLU A 108 -11.56 -19.00 -0.85
C GLU A 108 -10.73 -20.05 -0.10
N SER A 109 -9.81 -20.72 -0.80
CA SER A 109 -8.87 -21.68 -0.20
C SER A 109 -7.92 -20.97 0.77
N ALA A 110 -7.43 -19.78 0.40
CA ALA A 110 -6.61 -18.95 1.29
C ALA A 110 -7.37 -18.57 2.57
N ILE A 111 -8.62 -18.14 2.47
CA ILE A 111 -9.47 -17.80 3.63
C ILE A 111 -9.64 -18.99 4.57
N GLN A 112 -9.87 -20.19 4.02
CA GLN A 112 -10.02 -21.40 4.84
C GLN A 112 -8.73 -21.73 5.61
N ASP A 113 -7.57 -21.63 4.96
CA ASP A 113 -6.29 -21.90 5.60
C ASP A 113 -5.89 -20.80 6.59
N TYR A 114 -6.07 -19.52 6.26
CA TYR A 114 -5.88 -18.44 7.23
C TYR A 114 -6.79 -18.61 8.46
N THR A 115 -8.04 -19.05 8.27
CA THR A 115 -8.93 -19.36 9.38
C THR A 115 -8.36 -20.48 10.27
N ASN A 116 -7.84 -21.54 9.68
CA ASN A 116 -7.15 -22.61 10.42
C ASN A 116 -5.88 -22.13 11.13
N ALA A 117 -5.14 -21.20 10.54
CA ALA A 117 -3.96 -20.60 11.13
C ALA A 117 -4.32 -19.71 12.33
N ILE A 118 -5.30 -18.82 12.17
CA ILE A 118 -5.80 -17.89 13.18
C ILE A 118 -6.37 -18.63 14.40
N GLN A 119 -7.14 -19.71 14.17
CA GLN A 119 -7.67 -20.55 15.26
C GLN A 119 -6.57 -21.16 16.15
N ARG A 120 -5.39 -21.40 15.58
CA ARG A 120 -4.25 -21.98 16.30
C ARG A 120 -3.40 -20.90 16.97
N GLU A 121 -3.06 -19.86 16.21
CA GLU A 121 -2.25 -18.75 16.66
C GLU A 121 -2.72 -17.45 15.98
N PRO A 122 -3.51 -16.61 16.66
CA PRO A 122 -3.97 -15.35 16.11
C PRO A 122 -2.82 -14.34 16.07
N THR A 123 -2.55 -13.74 14.91
CA THR A 123 -1.59 -12.64 14.74
C THR A 123 -2.19 -11.56 13.83
N ALA A 124 -1.78 -10.32 14.01
CA ALA A 124 -2.28 -9.21 13.20
C ALA A 124 -2.07 -9.46 11.69
N THR A 125 -0.89 -9.95 11.30
CA THR A 125 -0.56 -10.33 9.92
C THR A 125 -1.52 -11.37 9.34
N ARG A 126 -1.89 -12.42 10.09
CA ARG A 126 -2.80 -13.45 9.60
C ARG A 126 -4.22 -12.93 9.40
N TYR A 127 -4.70 -12.04 10.28
CA TYR A 127 -5.98 -11.35 10.09
C TYR A 127 -5.94 -10.46 8.84
N ARG A 128 -4.91 -9.62 8.71
CA ARG A 128 -4.72 -8.76 7.53
C ARG A 128 -4.68 -9.56 6.22
N ASP A 129 -3.94 -10.66 6.19
CA ASP A 129 -3.82 -11.46 4.96
C ASP A 129 -5.15 -12.12 4.57
N ARG A 130 -5.92 -12.57 5.57
CA ARG A 130 -7.28 -13.06 5.33
C ARG A 130 -8.23 -11.93 4.89
N ALA A 131 -8.09 -10.73 5.46
CA ALA A 131 -8.82 -9.54 5.02
C ALA A 131 -8.53 -9.19 3.56
N ALA A 132 -7.28 -9.29 3.12
CA ALA A 132 -6.89 -9.11 1.72
C ALA A 132 -7.60 -10.12 0.80
N SER A 133 -7.69 -11.38 1.21
CA SER A 133 -8.43 -12.40 0.48
C SER A 133 -9.94 -12.12 0.43
N TYR A 134 -10.54 -11.66 1.55
CA TYR A 134 -11.95 -11.23 1.55
C TYR A 134 -12.21 -10.04 0.63
N ARG A 135 -11.32 -9.03 0.63
CA ARG A 135 -11.41 -7.87 -0.28
C ARG A 135 -11.36 -8.30 -1.75
N ALA A 136 -10.48 -9.24 -2.09
CA ALA A 136 -10.38 -9.76 -3.45
C ALA A 136 -11.68 -10.45 -3.94
N LEU A 137 -12.47 -11.00 -3.01
CA LEU A 137 -13.79 -11.58 -3.27
C LEU A 137 -14.95 -10.56 -3.13
N GLY A 138 -14.67 -9.30 -2.79
CA GLY A 138 -15.68 -8.28 -2.54
C GLY A 138 -16.41 -8.39 -1.19
N ASP A 139 -15.95 -9.26 -0.28
CA ASP A 139 -16.50 -9.40 1.07
C ASP A 139 -15.88 -8.37 2.02
N PHE A 140 -16.27 -7.11 1.81
CA PHE A 140 -15.74 -5.99 2.59
C PHE A 140 -16.13 -6.04 4.08
N ALA A 141 -17.22 -6.73 4.42
CA ALA A 141 -17.68 -6.84 5.81
C ALA A 141 -16.73 -7.71 6.64
N ASN A 142 -16.37 -8.90 6.13
CA ASN A 142 -15.41 -9.76 6.81
C ASN A 142 -13.99 -9.21 6.71
N ALA A 143 -13.63 -8.53 5.62
CA ALA A 143 -12.35 -7.83 5.53
C ALA A 143 -12.20 -6.76 6.61
N LEU A 144 -13.19 -5.87 6.78
CA LEU A 144 -13.17 -4.86 7.83
C LEU A 144 -13.08 -5.50 9.23
N SER A 145 -13.83 -6.56 9.48
CA SER A 145 -13.78 -7.26 10.76
C SER A 145 -12.36 -7.76 11.06
N ASP A 146 -11.68 -8.32 10.06
CA ASP A 146 -10.32 -8.81 10.21
C ASP A 146 -9.29 -7.68 10.31
N ASP A 147 -9.40 -6.61 9.52
CA ASP A 147 -8.53 -5.43 9.63
C ASP A 147 -8.68 -4.74 10.99
N THR A 148 -9.91 -4.63 11.51
CA THR A 148 -10.18 -4.14 12.88
C THR A 148 -9.52 -5.05 13.91
N LYS A 149 -9.55 -6.37 13.68
CA LYS A 149 -8.91 -7.31 14.59
C LYS A 149 -7.39 -7.22 14.51
N ALA A 150 -6.82 -7.05 13.32
CA ALA A 150 -5.39 -6.83 13.12
C ALA A 150 -4.92 -5.55 13.84
N CYS A 151 -5.62 -4.43 13.64
CA CYS A 151 -5.44 -3.17 14.37
C CYS A 151 -5.43 -3.36 15.89
N SER A 152 -6.38 -4.13 16.43
CA SER A 152 -6.47 -4.37 17.88
C SER A 152 -5.28 -5.17 18.45
N LEU A 153 -4.59 -5.93 17.60
CA LEU A 153 -3.43 -6.73 17.98
C LEU A 153 -2.12 -5.98 17.77
N ASP A 154 -2.06 -5.14 16.74
CA ASP A 154 -0.91 -4.31 16.41
C ASP A 154 -1.40 -3.07 15.63
N SER A 155 -1.19 -1.90 16.23
CA SER A 155 -1.73 -0.62 15.75
C SER A 155 -1.17 -0.20 14.39
N GLN A 156 -0.04 -0.77 13.95
CA GLN A 156 0.47 -0.53 12.60
C GLN A 156 -0.49 -1.02 11.51
N TYR A 157 -1.39 -1.96 11.83
CA TYR A 157 -2.38 -2.51 10.91
C TYR A 157 -3.75 -1.84 11.06
N CYS A 158 -3.84 -0.70 11.73
CA CYS A 158 -5.10 0.01 11.84
C CYS A 158 -5.58 0.51 10.48
N PRO A 159 -6.77 0.10 10.02
CA PRO A 159 -7.31 0.61 8.78
C PRO A 159 -7.53 2.11 8.96
N ARG A 160 -6.94 2.92 8.08
CA ARG A 160 -7.11 4.37 8.09
C ARG A 160 -8.55 4.80 7.81
N VAL A 161 -9.34 3.90 7.22
CA VAL A 161 -10.76 4.07 6.90
C VAL A 161 -11.54 2.90 7.47
N THR A 162 -12.54 3.19 8.30
CA THR A 162 -13.45 2.16 8.83
C THR A 162 -14.80 2.25 8.12
N PRO A 163 -15.13 1.39 7.14
CA PRO A 163 -16.42 1.45 6.46
C PRO A 163 -17.59 1.30 7.43
N MET A 164 -18.65 2.06 7.19
CA MET A 164 -19.81 2.03 8.06
C MET A 164 -20.60 0.72 7.90
N PRO A 165 -21.19 0.18 8.99
CA PRO A 165 -21.98 -1.05 8.92
C PRO A 165 -23.14 -0.94 7.93
N THR A 166 -23.73 0.25 7.82
CA THR A 166 -24.79 0.60 6.89
C THR A 166 -24.30 1.67 5.91
N PRO A 167 -24.72 1.63 4.62
CA PRO A 167 -24.42 2.69 3.67
C PRO A 167 -24.89 4.07 4.18
N LEU A 168 -24.19 5.11 3.79
CA LEU A 168 -24.58 6.48 4.08
C LEU A 168 -25.95 6.81 3.45
N PRO A 169 -26.79 7.60 4.14
CA PRO A 169 -28.10 7.97 3.61
C PRO A 169 -27.93 8.86 2.38
N ALA A 170 -28.50 8.42 1.25
CA ALA A 170 -28.43 9.14 -0.02
C ALA A 170 -29.07 10.54 0.10
N ILE A 171 -28.34 11.56 -0.32
CA ILE A 171 -28.81 12.92 -0.48
C ILE A 171 -29.37 13.07 -1.90
N PRO A 172 -30.64 13.43 -2.09
CA PRO A 172 -31.22 13.66 -3.40
C PRO A 172 -30.50 14.78 -4.15
N VAL A 173 -30.27 14.56 -5.45
CA VAL A 173 -29.68 15.52 -6.39
C VAL A 173 -30.63 15.76 -7.55
N ASP A 174 -30.66 16.99 -8.04
CA ASP A 174 -31.32 17.30 -9.31
C ASP A 174 -30.38 16.89 -10.44
N ALA A 175 -30.91 16.18 -11.44
CA ALA A 175 -30.13 15.76 -12.59
C ALA A 175 -29.65 16.99 -13.38
N ALA A 176 -28.33 17.12 -13.54
CA ALA A 176 -27.71 18.13 -14.40
C ALA A 176 -27.14 17.46 -15.67
N ASP A 177 -27.18 18.17 -16.80
CA ASP A 177 -26.79 17.60 -18.10
C ASP A 177 -25.26 17.45 -18.28
N SER A 178 -24.47 18.24 -17.55
CA SER A 178 -23.00 18.22 -17.67
C SER A 178 -22.28 18.67 -16.40
N PRO A 179 -21.05 18.17 -16.13
CA PRO A 179 -20.19 18.67 -15.06
C PRO A 179 -20.00 20.19 -15.12
N PRO A 180 -20.02 20.90 -13.99
CA PRO A 180 -19.90 22.36 -13.95
C PRO A 180 -18.48 22.88 -14.24
N TYR A 181 -17.44 22.04 -14.07
CA TYR A 181 -16.05 22.42 -14.31
C TYR A 181 -15.39 21.62 -15.44
N HIS A 182 -14.32 22.18 -16.00
CA HIS A 182 -13.54 21.60 -17.12
C HIS A 182 -12.09 21.37 -16.71
N GLY A 183 -11.50 20.27 -17.19
CA GLY A 183 -10.16 19.83 -16.82
C GLY A 183 -10.10 19.35 -15.36
N THR A 184 -8.88 19.24 -14.85
CA THR A 184 -8.61 19.08 -13.41
C THR A 184 -9.12 20.31 -12.66
N VAL A 185 -9.94 20.12 -11.63
CA VAL A 185 -10.52 21.26 -10.92
C VAL A 185 -9.49 21.94 -10.04
N PHE A 186 -9.11 23.14 -10.46
CA PHE A 186 -8.48 24.13 -9.61
C PHE A 186 -9.44 25.31 -9.53
N PHE A 187 -9.78 25.79 -8.33
CA PHE A 187 -10.89 26.71 -8.03
C PHE A 187 -10.92 28.05 -8.79
N GLY A 188 -9.95 28.32 -9.66
CA GLY A 188 -9.69 29.65 -10.23
C GLY A 188 -9.32 30.69 -9.17
N HIS A 189 -9.17 30.25 -7.91
CA HIS A 189 -8.90 31.04 -6.72
C HIS A 189 -7.93 30.24 -5.85
N ASP A 190 -6.87 30.92 -5.43
CA ASP A 190 -5.87 30.41 -4.50
C ASP A 190 -6.50 30.28 -3.10
N PHE A 191 -6.85 29.07 -2.68
CA PHE A 191 -7.46 28.80 -1.37
C PHE A 191 -6.44 28.26 -0.35
N VAL A 192 -5.25 27.87 -0.78
CA VAL A 192 -4.08 27.62 0.09
C VAL A 192 -2.92 28.47 -0.42
N THR A 193 -2.68 29.58 0.27
CA THR A 193 -1.73 30.59 -0.21
C THR A 193 -0.34 30.40 0.42
N PRO A 194 0.73 30.97 -0.15
CA PRO A 194 2.09 30.95 0.42
C PRO A 194 2.21 31.51 1.86
N GLU A 195 1.21 32.27 2.31
CA GLU A 195 1.10 32.81 3.68
C GLU A 195 0.49 31.83 4.68
N ASP A 196 -0.14 30.74 4.24
CA ASP A 196 -0.66 29.73 5.15
C ASP A 196 0.48 29.05 5.94
N PRO A 197 0.24 28.68 7.21
CA PRO A 197 1.23 27.98 8.02
C PRO A 197 1.71 26.71 7.33
N SER A 198 3.01 26.47 7.39
CA SER A 198 3.62 25.24 6.89
C SER A 198 4.20 24.44 8.05
N TYR A 199 3.98 23.14 8.03
CA TYR A 199 4.62 22.20 8.94
C TYR A 199 6.10 21.99 8.59
N PHE A 200 6.60 22.44 7.45
CA PHE A 200 7.99 22.21 7.05
C PHE A 200 8.97 22.92 8.01
N VAL A 201 9.89 22.15 8.60
CA VAL A 201 10.84 22.64 9.62
C VAL A 201 12.27 22.69 9.09
N GLY A 202 12.71 21.63 8.43
CA GLY A 202 14.13 21.48 8.14
C GLY A 202 14.41 20.49 7.02
N LEU A 203 15.56 20.70 6.39
CA LEU A 203 16.07 19.92 5.28
C LEU A 203 17.53 19.58 5.53
N GLU A 204 17.86 18.30 5.49
CA GLU A 204 19.21 17.79 5.69
C GLU A 204 19.67 17.09 4.42
N GLU A 205 20.79 17.52 3.83
CA GLU A 205 21.39 16.82 2.68
C GLU A 205 21.91 15.44 3.10
N ARG A 206 21.68 14.44 2.24
CA ARG A 206 22.13 13.06 2.41
C ARG A 206 23.10 12.70 1.28
N PRO A 207 24.04 11.77 1.52
CA PRO A 207 24.88 11.25 0.44
C PRO A 207 24.02 10.70 -0.70
N SER A 208 24.33 11.12 -1.94
CA SER A 208 23.64 10.61 -3.12
C SER A 208 23.84 9.10 -3.28
N GLU A 209 22.75 8.44 -3.62
CA GLU A 209 22.71 7.00 -3.87
C GLU A 209 21.80 6.74 -5.07
N THR A 210 22.02 5.61 -5.75
CA THR A 210 21.19 5.25 -6.89
C THR A 210 19.75 4.97 -6.42
N ARG A 211 18.79 5.63 -7.08
CA ARG A 211 17.35 5.46 -6.88
C ARG A 211 16.69 5.05 -8.19
N ARG A 212 15.57 4.34 -8.08
CA ARG A 212 14.63 4.12 -9.18
C ARG A 212 13.48 5.12 -9.02
N MET A 213 13.29 5.98 -10.01
CA MET A 213 12.28 7.04 -9.98
C MET A 213 11.56 7.13 -11.33
N PHE A 214 10.35 7.68 -11.32
CA PHE A 214 9.60 7.95 -12.54
C PHE A 214 9.85 9.37 -13.01
N ASP A 215 10.19 9.53 -14.28
CA ASP A 215 10.24 10.81 -14.97
C ASP A 215 9.30 10.75 -16.15
N ARG A 216 8.30 11.65 -16.23
CA ARG A 216 7.33 11.66 -17.33
C ARG A 216 7.96 11.75 -18.72
N ARG A 217 9.16 12.33 -18.82
CA ARG A 217 9.91 12.45 -20.09
C ARG A 217 10.44 11.11 -20.60
N PHE A 218 10.74 10.18 -19.68
CA PHE A 218 11.52 8.96 -19.98
C PHE A 218 10.94 7.66 -19.41
N GLY A 219 9.91 7.73 -18.58
CA GLY A 219 9.38 6.62 -17.79
C GLY A 219 10.21 6.33 -16.53
N TRP A 220 10.24 5.06 -16.12
CA TRP A 220 11.04 4.63 -14.98
C TRP A 220 12.53 4.60 -15.32
N ILE A 221 13.33 5.35 -14.57
CA ILE A 221 14.77 5.47 -14.76
C ILE A 221 15.53 5.08 -13.50
N TRP A 222 16.77 4.62 -13.69
CA TRP A 222 17.76 4.53 -12.62
C TRP A 222 18.70 5.73 -12.75
N THR A 223 18.85 6.48 -11.66
CA THR A 223 19.70 7.67 -11.61
C THR A 223 20.28 7.83 -10.21
N THR A 224 21.25 8.72 -10.06
CA THR A 224 21.89 9.02 -8.77
C THR A 224 21.54 10.46 -8.38
N PRO A 225 20.33 10.70 -7.85
CA PRO A 225 19.87 12.03 -7.52
C PRO A 225 20.62 12.63 -6.32
N TYR A 226 20.48 13.93 -6.14
CA TYR A 226 20.79 14.61 -4.89
C TYR A 226 19.68 14.31 -3.88
N LEU A 227 20.07 13.80 -2.72
CA LEU A 227 19.14 13.31 -1.70
C LEU A 227 19.07 14.29 -0.55
N PHE A 228 17.86 14.52 -0.07
CA PHE A 228 17.62 15.29 1.15
C PHE A 228 16.60 14.56 2.03
N HIS A 229 16.71 14.77 3.33
CA HIS A 229 15.73 14.35 4.31
C HIS A 229 15.01 15.58 4.85
N ALA A 230 13.71 15.67 4.56
CA ALA A 230 12.86 16.76 5.02
C ALA A 230 12.09 16.35 6.27
N THR A 231 11.93 17.28 7.21
CA THR A 231 11.22 17.07 8.48
C THR A 231 10.12 18.09 8.68
N PHE A 232 9.02 17.64 9.29
CA PHE A 232 7.83 18.44 9.55
C PHE A 232 7.53 18.51 11.06
N SER A 233 6.89 19.59 11.51
CA SER A 233 6.65 19.89 12.94
C SER A 233 5.58 19.00 13.59
N ASP A 234 4.79 18.28 12.79
CA ASP A 234 3.86 17.24 13.20
C ASP A 234 4.51 15.86 13.35
N GLY A 235 5.83 15.77 13.10
CA GLY A 235 6.62 14.54 13.21
C GLY A 235 6.71 13.72 11.93
N LEU A 236 6.12 14.17 10.82
CA LEU A 236 6.30 13.54 9.52
C LEU A 236 7.68 13.84 8.93
N SER A 237 8.12 13.01 7.98
CA SER A 237 9.34 13.21 7.19
C SER A 237 9.22 12.58 5.81
N THR A 238 9.95 13.11 4.83
CA THR A 238 10.01 12.58 3.46
C THR A 238 11.44 12.63 2.93
N GLU A 239 11.82 11.69 2.07
CA GLU A 239 13.03 11.81 1.25
C GLU A 239 12.72 12.73 0.06
N VAL A 240 13.62 13.67 -0.27
CA VAL A 240 13.54 14.47 -1.50
C VAL A 240 14.65 14.01 -2.43
N GLN A 241 14.28 13.72 -3.67
CA GLN A 241 15.19 13.25 -4.70
C GLN A 241 15.18 14.25 -5.85
N ILE A 242 16.29 14.98 -6.00
CA ILE A 242 16.46 15.97 -7.05
C ILE A 242 17.37 15.39 -8.13
N ASN A 243 16.88 15.33 -9.36
CA ASN A 243 17.58 14.67 -10.46
C ASN A 243 18.92 15.39 -10.79
N PRO A 244 19.96 14.72 -11.33
CA PRO A 244 21.29 15.31 -11.54
C PRO A 244 21.38 16.51 -12.49
N GLU A 245 20.30 16.81 -13.21
CA GLU A 245 20.19 17.99 -14.08
C GLU A 245 20.25 19.32 -13.32
N PHE A 246 20.01 19.31 -12.00
CA PHE A 246 20.19 20.47 -11.13
C PHE A 246 21.61 20.46 -10.54
N GLU A 247 22.61 20.91 -11.29
CA GLU A 247 24.03 20.86 -10.86
C GLU A 247 24.38 21.87 -9.75
N ASP A 248 23.64 22.98 -9.65
CA ASP A 248 23.88 24.02 -8.65
C ASP A 248 23.27 23.68 -7.28
N ALA A 249 24.08 23.76 -6.22
CA ALA A 249 23.65 23.36 -4.87
C ALA A 249 22.67 24.34 -4.23
N GLU A 250 22.79 25.64 -4.54
CA GLU A 250 21.90 26.67 -4.02
C GLU A 250 20.53 26.54 -4.68
N GLU A 251 20.48 26.33 -6.00
CA GLU A 251 19.25 26.04 -6.74
C GLU A 251 18.52 24.83 -6.18
N ARG A 252 19.22 23.72 -5.91
CA ARG A 252 18.61 22.53 -5.31
C ARG A 252 17.97 22.82 -3.96
N LEU A 253 18.67 23.58 -3.10
CA LEU A 253 18.18 23.93 -1.78
C LEU A 253 16.95 24.85 -1.87
N GLU A 254 16.97 25.82 -2.78
CA GLU A 254 15.84 26.73 -3.03
C GLU A 254 14.61 25.96 -3.54
N LEU A 255 14.77 25.10 -4.54
CA LEU A 255 13.69 24.28 -5.09
C LEU A 255 13.09 23.34 -4.04
N ALA A 256 13.95 22.61 -3.32
CA ALA A 256 13.51 21.72 -2.25
C ALA A 256 12.72 22.49 -1.19
N THR A 257 13.29 23.57 -0.68
CA THR A 257 12.68 24.41 0.38
C THR A 257 11.32 24.95 -0.06
N LYS A 258 11.23 25.44 -1.30
CA LYS A 258 10.00 25.99 -1.86
C LYS A 258 8.89 24.94 -1.92
N TYR A 259 9.15 23.80 -2.56
CA TYR A 259 8.12 22.78 -2.72
C TYR A 259 7.79 22.09 -1.39
N LEU A 260 8.77 21.88 -0.51
CA LEU A 260 8.50 21.34 0.83
C LEU A 260 7.70 22.31 1.70
N ARG A 261 7.89 23.62 1.54
CA ARG A 261 7.03 24.60 2.22
C ARG A 261 5.58 24.46 1.73
N ALA A 262 5.35 24.40 0.42
CA ALA A 262 4.02 24.24 -0.16
C ALA A 262 3.38 22.89 0.24
N ILE A 263 4.14 21.79 0.17
CA ILE A 263 3.70 20.49 0.69
C ILE A 263 3.37 20.59 2.18
N GLY A 264 4.20 21.26 2.97
CA GLY A 264 3.97 21.45 4.40
C GLY A 264 2.74 22.29 4.74
N GLN A 265 2.15 23.02 3.80
CA GLN A 265 0.86 23.71 4.00
C GLN A 265 -0.34 22.79 3.82
N LEU A 266 -0.13 21.60 3.27
CA LEU A 266 -1.18 20.60 3.11
C LEU A 266 -1.55 19.99 4.47
N PRO A 267 -2.83 19.59 4.63
CA PRO A 267 -3.29 18.82 5.78
C PRO A 267 -2.37 17.63 6.08
N THR A 268 -2.12 17.34 7.35
CA THR A 268 -1.27 16.23 7.80
C THR A 268 -1.67 14.91 7.15
N LEU A 269 -2.98 14.68 7.02
CA LEU A 269 -3.52 13.50 6.35
C LEU A 269 -2.97 13.32 4.92
N LEU A 270 -2.86 14.41 4.14
CA LEU A 270 -2.40 14.34 2.76
C LEU A 270 -0.89 14.09 2.64
N ARG A 271 -0.13 14.31 3.70
CA ARG A 271 1.32 14.09 3.73
C ARG A 271 1.73 12.73 4.31
N THR A 272 0.79 12.00 4.90
CA THR A 272 1.14 10.81 5.70
C THR A 272 1.76 9.69 4.86
N ASP A 273 1.40 9.57 3.58
CA ASP A 273 1.97 8.56 2.67
C ASP A 273 2.93 9.14 1.63
N VAL A 274 3.30 10.42 1.76
CA VAL A 274 4.32 11.03 0.91
C VAL A 274 5.70 10.64 1.44
N LEU A 275 6.20 9.48 1.02
CA LEU A 275 7.53 8.97 1.41
C LEU A 275 8.66 9.60 0.60
N THR A 276 8.38 9.96 -0.66
CA THR A 276 9.36 10.60 -1.54
C THR A 276 8.79 11.79 -2.31
N VAL A 277 9.62 12.81 -2.55
CA VAL A 277 9.31 13.91 -3.47
C VAL A 277 10.36 13.92 -4.57
N TRP A 278 9.92 13.81 -5.83
CA TRP A 278 10.80 13.80 -6.99
C TRP A 278 10.75 15.15 -7.70
N ILE A 279 11.91 15.75 -7.92
CA ILE A 279 12.04 17.05 -8.59
C ILE A 279 12.90 16.88 -9.84
N HIS A 280 12.28 17.12 -11.00
CA HIS A 280 12.88 17.00 -12.33
C HIS A 280 12.82 18.33 -13.08
N GLU A 281 13.68 18.49 -14.08
CA GLU A 281 13.59 19.61 -15.03
C GLU A 281 12.49 19.38 -16.07
N GLY A 282 11.92 20.46 -16.61
CA GLY A 282 11.00 20.41 -17.75
C GLY A 282 9.55 20.77 -17.41
N ASP A 283 8.67 20.61 -18.41
CA ASP A 283 7.27 21.09 -18.38
C ASP A 283 6.23 19.94 -18.34
N GLU A 284 6.60 18.78 -17.84
CA GLU A 284 5.65 17.68 -17.69
C GLU A 284 4.67 17.91 -16.53
N SER A 285 3.53 17.21 -16.55
CA SER A 285 2.52 17.34 -15.49
C SER A 285 3.04 16.84 -14.15
N PHE A 286 2.46 17.32 -13.06
CA PHE A 286 2.71 16.75 -11.73
C PHE A 286 2.23 15.29 -11.65
N GLY A 287 2.55 14.59 -10.57
CA GLY A 287 2.00 13.26 -10.31
C GLY A 287 1.96 12.92 -8.83
N GLY A 288 0.96 12.14 -8.44
CA GLY A 288 0.80 11.51 -7.14
C GLY A 288 0.49 10.01 -7.25
N GLY A 289 0.49 9.32 -6.11
CA GLY A 289 0.40 7.87 -6.00
C GLY A 289 1.78 7.19 -5.92
N ASN A 290 1.82 5.89 -5.56
CA ASN A 290 3.07 5.15 -5.27
C ASN A 290 3.95 5.87 -4.23
N ASP A 291 3.35 6.34 -3.15
CA ASP A 291 4.03 6.97 -2.00
C ASP A 291 4.91 8.18 -2.36
N ASN A 292 4.61 8.88 -3.47
CA ASN A 292 5.41 10.01 -3.91
C ASN A 292 4.60 11.23 -4.38
N ILE A 293 5.29 12.36 -4.50
CA ILE A 293 4.85 13.52 -5.29
C ILE A 293 5.93 13.80 -6.34
N LEU A 294 5.52 13.89 -7.60
CA LEU A 294 6.36 14.21 -8.74
C LEU A 294 6.15 15.66 -9.18
N ILE A 295 7.25 16.40 -9.31
CA ILE A 295 7.29 17.80 -9.66
C ILE A 295 8.27 18.03 -10.82
N HIS A 296 7.80 18.65 -11.89
CA HIS A 296 8.62 19.15 -12.99
C HIS A 296 8.71 20.68 -12.91
N ARG A 297 9.93 21.23 -12.84
CA ARG A 297 10.18 22.64 -12.43
C ARG A 297 9.46 23.68 -13.29
N GLU A 298 9.46 23.56 -14.61
CA GLU A 298 8.85 24.56 -15.51
C GLU A 298 7.33 24.55 -15.38
N ARG A 299 6.73 23.35 -15.27
CA ARG A 299 5.29 23.20 -15.02
C ARG A 299 4.93 23.80 -13.67
N ALA A 300 5.73 23.51 -12.64
CA ALA A 300 5.50 24.03 -11.30
C ALA A 300 5.60 25.55 -11.24
N SER A 301 6.58 26.15 -11.92
CA SER A 301 6.68 27.62 -12.04
C SER A 301 5.46 28.21 -12.76
N THR A 302 4.94 27.52 -13.79
CA THR A 302 3.71 27.94 -14.47
C THR A 302 2.51 27.93 -13.52
N ARG A 303 2.37 26.91 -12.67
CA ARG A 303 1.29 26.80 -11.68
C ARG A 303 1.40 27.85 -10.58
N GLU A 304 2.59 28.08 -10.08
CA GLU A 304 2.86 29.15 -9.12
C GLU A 304 2.47 30.52 -9.67
N ASN A 305 2.86 30.84 -10.91
CA ASN A 305 2.49 32.12 -11.55
C ASN A 305 0.97 32.27 -11.77
N GLN A 306 0.23 31.16 -11.73
CA GLN A 306 -1.24 31.13 -11.80
C GLN A 306 -1.90 31.17 -10.41
N GLY A 307 -1.11 31.07 -9.32
CA GLY A 307 -1.62 30.89 -7.96
C GLY A 307 -2.32 29.54 -7.77
N LEU A 308 -1.78 28.47 -8.37
CA LEU A 308 -2.36 27.13 -8.39
C LEU A 308 -1.39 26.03 -7.93
N LEU A 309 -0.24 26.39 -7.34
CA LEU A 309 0.79 25.39 -7.00
C LEU A 309 0.28 24.46 -5.88
N GLU A 310 -0.22 25.05 -4.81
CA GLU A 310 -0.73 24.35 -3.63
C GLU A 310 -1.97 23.51 -3.97
N GLU A 311 -2.85 24.00 -4.85
CA GLU A 311 -4.02 23.24 -5.32
C GLU A 311 -3.65 22.00 -6.12
N VAL A 312 -2.64 22.11 -6.98
CA VAL A 312 -2.09 20.95 -7.69
C VAL A 312 -1.49 19.98 -6.68
N LEU A 313 -0.73 20.47 -5.70
CA LEU A 313 -0.15 19.61 -4.67
C LEU A 313 -1.21 18.94 -3.78
N ILE A 314 -2.32 19.59 -3.45
CA ILE A 314 -3.46 18.96 -2.75
C ILE A 314 -4.01 17.81 -3.59
N HIS A 315 -4.22 18.03 -4.89
CA HIS A 315 -4.74 17.02 -5.80
C HIS A 315 -3.81 15.80 -5.88
N GLU A 316 -2.51 16.03 -6.14
CA GLU A 316 -1.55 14.92 -6.20
C GLU A 316 -1.38 14.20 -4.86
N ALA A 317 -1.36 14.95 -3.76
CA ALA A 317 -1.27 14.36 -2.43
C ALA A 317 -2.53 13.58 -2.04
N ALA A 318 -3.70 13.91 -2.60
CA ALA A 318 -4.91 13.09 -2.47
C ALA A 318 -4.74 11.73 -3.17
N HIS A 319 -4.15 11.69 -4.37
CA HIS A 319 -3.78 10.42 -4.99
C HIS A 319 -2.80 9.62 -4.14
N THR A 320 -1.82 10.28 -3.52
CA THR A 320 -0.81 9.58 -2.72
C THR A 320 -1.38 9.04 -1.42
N SER A 321 -2.16 9.83 -0.69
CA SER A 321 -2.53 9.51 0.69
C SER A 321 -3.98 9.05 0.88
N LEU A 322 -4.85 9.13 -0.13
CA LEU A 322 -6.26 8.76 0.01
C LEU A 322 -6.72 7.64 -0.94
N ASP A 323 -6.19 7.58 -2.16
CA ASP A 323 -6.68 6.65 -3.18
C ASP A 323 -6.71 5.20 -2.72
N GLU A 324 -5.63 4.70 -2.12
CA GLU A 324 -5.52 3.31 -1.67
C GLU A 324 -6.65 2.94 -0.71
N TYR A 325 -7.04 3.88 0.15
CA TYR A 325 -7.98 3.61 1.23
C TYR A 325 -9.43 3.94 0.90
N HIS A 326 -9.68 4.84 -0.05
CA HIS A 326 -11.02 5.42 -0.22
C HIS A 326 -11.65 5.14 -1.60
N LYS A 327 -10.91 5.20 -2.71
CA LYS A 327 -11.51 5.30 -4.05
C LYS A 327 -12.29 4.06 -4.50
N ASN A 328 -12.00 2.90 -3.91
CA ASN A 328 -12.67 1.64 -4.23
C ASN A 328 -13.60 1.16 -3.10
N THR A 329 -13.83 1.98 -2.08
CA THR A 329 -14.72 1.59 -0.97
C THR A 329 -16.17 1.57 -1.45
N ARG A 330 -16.96 0.66 -0.88
CA ARG A 330 -18.42 0.58 -1.14
C ARG A 330 -19.10 1.93 -0.97
N ASP A 331 -18.76 2.67 0.08
CA ASP A 331 -19.45 3.91 0.43
C ASP A 331 -19.03 5.07 -0.48
N TRP A 332 -17.78 5.10 -0.95
CA TRP A 332 -17.36 6.05 -1.99
C TRP A 332 -18.08 5.79 -3.31
N LEU A 333 -18.10 4.53 -3.77
CA LEU A 333 -18.78 4.16 -5.01
C LEU A 333 -20.30 4.40 -4.93
N SER A 334 -20.88 4.20 -3.75
CA SER A 334 -22.27 4.57 -3.48
C SER A 334 -22.47 6.08 -3.55
N ALA A 335 -21.59 6.89 -2.98
CA ALA A 335 -21.66 8.35 -3.07
C ALA A 335 -21.55 8.84 -4.52
N GLN A 336 -20.59 8.30 -5.28
CA GLN A 336 -20.44 8.56 -6.72
C GLN A 336 -21.72 8.22 -7.49
N THR A 337 -22.32 7.06 -7.22
CA THR A 337 -23.58 6.64 -7.87
C THR A 337 -24.76 7.54 -7.49
N ASN A 338 -24.87 7.91 -6.21
CA ASN A 338 -25.98 8.72 -5.69
C ASN A 338 -25.94 10.16 -6.20
N ASP A 339 -24.75 10.73 -6.40
CA ASP A 339 -24.60 12.05 -7.02
C ASP A 339 -24.95 12.03 -8.51
N GLY A 340 -24.75 10.91 -9.21
CA GLY A 340 -25.10 10.75 -10.63
C GLY A 340 -24.38 11.68 -11.62
N GLN A 341 -23.54 12.59 -11.12
CA GLN A 341 -22.78 13.60 -11.82
C GLN A 341 -21.38 13.68 -11.19
N PHE A 342 -20.44 14.27 -11.94
CA PHE A 342 -19.08 14.56 -11.50
C PHE A 342 -18.86 16.06 -11.44
N ILE A 343 -17.93 16.48 -10.58
CA ILE A 343 -17.61 17.90 -10.41
C ILE A 343 -16.91 18.48 -11.65
N SER A 344 -16.12 17.66 -12.37
CA SER A 344 -15.48 18.03 -13.63
C SER A 344 -15.69 17.00 -14.73
N ASN A 345 -15.45 17.43 -15.98
CA ASN A 345 -15.36 16.49 -17.10
C ASN A 345 -14.15 15.53 -16.95
N TYR A 346 -13.07 15.94 -16.29
CA TYR A 346 -11.90 15.09 -16.08
C TYR A 346 -12.20 13.94 -15.12
N ALA A 347 -12.87 14.24 -13.99
CA ALA A 347 -13.39 13.24 -13.07
C ALA A 347 -14.40 12.30 -13.76
N ARG A 348 -15.32 12.84 -14.57
CA ARG A 348 -16.29 12.04 -15.33
C ARG A 348 -15.63 11.08 -16.31
N ASP A 349 -14.61 11.55 -17.02
CA ASP A 349 -13.95 10.77 -18.06
C ASP A 349 -12.98 9.74 -17.45
N ASN A 350 -12.59 9.91 -16.17
CA ASN A 350 -11.69 9.04 -15.41
C ASN A 350 -12.23 8.71 -13.99
N PRO A 351 -13.44 8.13 -13.87
CA PRO A 351 -14.18 8.08 -12.60
C PRO A 351 -13.57 7.17 -11.54
N ASN A 352 -12.73 6.22 -11.96
CA ASN A 352 -12.08 5.25 -11.07
C ASN A 352 -10.71 5.71 -10.56
N SER A 353 -10.12 6.72 -11.20
CA SER A 353 -8.79 7.22 -10.84
C SER A 353 -8.82 8.66 -10.33
N GLU A 354 -9.66 9.53 -10.90
CA GLU A 354 -9.57 10.98 -10.67
C GLU A 354 -10.67 11.52 -9.77
N ASP A 355 -11.83 10.88 -9.71
CA ASP A 355 -13.01 11.45 -9.04
C ASP A 355 -12.78 11.80 -7.56
N LEU A 356 -12.00 10.97 -6.84
CA LEU A 356 -11.68 11.24 -5.45
C LEU A 356 -10.73 12.43 -5.29
N ALA A 357 -9.63 12.45 -6.06
CA ALA A 357 -8.65 13.54 -6.02
C ALA A 357 -9.19 14.86 -6.60
N GLU A 358 -10.19 14.80 -7.48
CA GLU A 358 -10.92 15.97 -7.98
C GLU A 358 -11.94 16.49 -6.96
N SER A 359 -12.56 15.60 -6.18
CA SER A 359 -13.57 15.98 -5.20
C SER A 359 -12.97 16.43 -3.86
N PHE A 360 -11.79 15.94 -3.48
CA PHE A 360 -11.17 16.25 -2.19
C PHE A 360 -10.81 17.73 -2.02
N PRO A 361 -10.11 18.41 -2.97
CA PRO A 361 -9.86 19.85 -2.88
C PRO A 361 -11.17 20.64 -2.71
N MET A 362 -12.23 20.18 -3.39
CA MET A 362 -13.56 20.80 -3.34
C MET A 362 -14.16 20.75 -1.94
N TRP A 363 -14.11 19.57 -1.33
CA TRP A 363 -14.53 19.37 0.06
C TRP A 363 -13.66 20.18 1.03
N TYR A 364 -12.34 20.13 0.87
CA TYR A 364 -11.41 20.79 1.78
C TYR A 364 -11.64 22.31 1.79
N ALA A 365 -11.74 22.95 0.62
CA ALA A 365 -12.01 24.38 0.59
C ALA A 365 -13.41 24.70 1.13
N LEU A 366 -14.42 23.86 0.85
CA LEU A 366 -15.78 24.04 1.34
C LEU A 366 -15.89 23.98 2.87
N ARG A 367 -15.09 23.13 3.53
CA ARG A 367 -15.15 22.91 4.98
C ARG A 367 -14.12 23.69 5.79
N HIS A 368 -12.95 23.96 5.20
CA HIS A 368 -11.80 24.51 5.93
C HIS A 368 -11.32 25.86 5.40
N LYS A 369 -11.72 26.25 4.17
CA LYS A 369 -11.34 27.52 3.55
C LYS A 369 -12.57 28.27 2.99
N THR A 370 -13.74 28.09 3.61
CA THR A 370 -15.03 28.56 3.10
C THR A 370 -15.04 30.06 2.77
N SER A 371 -14.36 30.88 3.57
CA SER A 371 -14.26 32.33 3.34
C SER A 371 -13.43 32.73 2.12
N ARG A 372 -12.66 31.80 1.54
CA ARG A 372 -11.81 32.00 0.36
C ARG A 372 -12.48 31.57 -0.94
N ILE A 373 -13.67 30.96 -0.87
CA ILE A 373 -14.40 30.51 -2.06
C ILE A 373 -15.76 31.22 -2.16
N PRO A 374 -16.17 31.70 -3.36
CA PRO A 374 -17.45 32.38 -3.54
C PRO A 374 -18.65 31.51 -3.14
N GLU A 375 -19.71 32.13 -2.63
CA GLU A 375 -20.97 31.41 -2.27
C GLU A 375 -21.57 30.67 -3.47
N SER A 376 -21.44 31.22 -4.68
CA SER A 376 -21.84 30.54 -5.91
C SER A 376 -21.09 29.22 -6.12
N THR A 377 -19.78 29.22 -5.89
CA THR A 377 -18.95 28.00 -5.98
C THR A 377 -19.34 26.99 -4.91
N GLN A 378 -19.59 27.43 -3.68
CA GLN A 378 -20.07 26.56 -2.60
C GLN A 378 -21.38 25.87 -2.97
N ASN A 379 -22.34 26.65 -3.50
CA ASN A 379 -23.64 26.14 -3.93
C ASN A 379 -23.50 25.15 -5.10
N THR A 380 -22.61 25.42 -6.07
CA THR A 380 -22.32 24.50 -7.17
C THR A 380 -21.77 23.15 -6.65
N ILE A 381 -20.82 23.17 -5.71
CA ILE A 381 -20.26 21.93 -5.14
C ILE A 381 -21.36 21.15 -4.43
N LEU A 382 -22.11 21.81 -3.55
CA LEU A 382 -23.15 21.19 -2.72
C LEU A 382 -24.35 20.69 -3.52
N SER A 383 -24.65 21.26 -4.69
CA SER A 383 -25.71 20.76 -5.57
C SER A 383 -25.24 19.67 -6.52
N THR A 384 -23.95 19.62 -6.86
CA THR A 384 -23.39 18.68 -7.85
C THR A 384 -22.93 17.37 -7.22
N ILE A 385 -22.23 17.42 -6.08
CA ILE A 385 -21.62 16.24 -5.45
C ILE A 385 -21.92 16.09 -3.93
N PRO A 386 -23.16 16.34 -3.45
CA PRO A 386 -23.45 16.35 -2.02
C PRO A 386 -23.16 15.02 -1.30
N ASN A 387 -23.30 13.87 -1.99
CA ASN A 387 -23.03 12.57 -1.38
C ASN A 387 -21.52 12.33 -1.22
N ARG A 388 -20.68 12.77 -2.16
CA ARG A 388 -19.21 12.75 -1.96
C ARG A 388 -18.77 13.69 -0.85
N ILE A 389 -19.40 14.87 -0.74
CA ILE A 389 -19.18 15.78 0.39
C ILE A 389 -19.55 15.11 1.72
N GLN A 390 -20.70 14.43 1.80
CA GLN A 390 -21.11 13.67 2.98
C GLN A 390 -20.15 12.52 3.30
N TYR A 391 -19.63 11.83 2.27
CA TYR A 391 -18.62 10.80 2.44
C TYR A 391 -17.38 11.36 3.14
N PHE A 392 -16.83 12.47 2.65
CA PHE A 392 -15.67 13.08 3.27
C PHE A 392 -15.98 13.61 4.68
N ASP A 393 -17.12 14.25 4.90
CA ASP A 393 -17.55 14.69 6.24
C ASP A 393 -17.63 13.52 7.25
N THR A 394 -17.81 12.29 6.76
CA THR A 394 -17.90 11.09 7.60
C THR A 394 -16.54 10.43 7.80
N TYR A 395 -15.77 10.24 6.73
CA TYR A 395 -14.61 9.37 6.71
C TYR A 395 -13.27 10.09 6.77
N ILE A 396 -13.26 11.40 6.54
CA ILE A 396 -12.05 12.21 6.63
C ILE A 396 -12.07 13.00 7.93
N SER A 397 -11.02 12.81 8.72
CA SER A 397 -10.76 13.57 9.92
C SER A 397 -9.41 14.25 9.78
N LEU A 398 -9.41 15.58 9.76
CA LEU A 398 -8.20 16.40 9.80
C LEU A 398 -7.79 16.76 11.25
N ASN A 399 -8.24 16.00 12.24
CA ASN A 399 -7.90 16.24 13.65
C ASN A 399 -6.36 16.22 13.82
N GLY A 400 -5.79 17.38 14.12
CA GLY A 400 -4.33 17.59 14.21
C GLY A 400 -3.83 18.79 13.38
N ASP A 401 -4.67 19.31 12.48
CA ASP A 401 -4.40 20.51 11.66
C ASP A 401 -4.98 21.82 12.24
#